data_AF-A0A7C6ZYI0-F1
#
_entry.id   AF-A0A7C6ZYI0-F1
#
_cell.length_a   1.000
_cell.length_b   1.000
_cell.length_c   1.000
_cell.angle_alpha   90.00
_cell.angle_beta   90.00
_cell.angle_gamma   90.00
#
_symmetry.space_group_name_H-M   'P 1'
#
loop_
_entity.id
_entity.type
_entity.pdbx_description
1 polymer ?
#
loop_
_entity_poly.entity_id
_entity_poly.type
_entity_poly.pdbx_seq_one_letter_code
_entity_poly.pdbx_strand_id
1 'polypeptide(L)'
;MRKHWYAIKAAFPYTIPVMAGYLFLGMVFGIMLVSKGFHPLWAVLMSVFIYAGSMQFLSVNLLTSAFNPLSAFLITLVVNARHLFYGISMLKKFNGTGARKPYLIIGLTDETYSILCSTDAPEGVDSVSFMFFITLLNQVYWVSASLAGSLIGSVLAFDASGIDFAMTALFVTIFINQWRTQREHLPAVTGIV
;
A
#
# COMPACT_ATOMS: atom_id res chain seq x y z
N MET A 1 2.87 -24.80 15.68
CA MET A 1 1.65 -24.79 14.85
C MET A 1 0.46 -24.10 15.51
N ARG A 2 0.00 -24.48 16.72
CA ARG A 2 -1.15 -23.81 17.42
C ARG A 2 -0.96 -22.30 17.66
N LYS A 3 0.24 -21.85 18.06
CA LYS A 3 0.52 -20.41 18.33
C LYS A 3 0.38 -19.50 17.09
N HIS A 4 0.68 -20.00 15.88
CA HIS A 4 0.59 -19.21 14.65
C HIS A 4 -0.85 -19.02 14.19
N TRP A 5 -1.70 -20.02 14.41
CA TRP A 5 -3.13 -19.96 14.13
C TRP A 5 -3.86 -18.93 15.02
N TYR A 6 -3.48 -18.83 16.30
CA TYR A 6 -4.02 -17.80 17.20
C TYR A 6 -3.59 -16.40 16.79
N ALA A 7 -2.34 -16.21 16.35
CA ALA A 7 -1.86 -14.91 15.87
C ALA A 7 -2.61 -14.45 14.62
N ILE A 8 -2.87 -15.34 13.66
CA ILE A 8 -3.65 -15.04 12.44
C ILE A 8 -5.09 -14.68 12.81
N LYS A 9 -5.75 -15.47 13.66
CA LYS A 9 -7.13 -15.19 14.11
C LYS A 9 -7.24 -13.89 14.89
N ALA A 10 -6.22 -13.52 15.66
CA ALA A 10 -6.19 -12.27 16.41
C ALA A 10 -5.91 -11.07 15.49
N ALA A 11 -5.08 -11.20 14.47
CA ALA A 11 -4.75 -10.12 13.53
C ALA A 11 -5.87 -9.83 12.52
N PHE A 12 -6.58 -10.87 12.06
CA PHE A 12 -7.63 -10.77 11.05
C PHE A 12 -8.66 -9.65 11.32
N PRO A 13 -9.30 -9.55 12.50
CA PRO A 13 -10.30 -8.50 12.75
C PRO A 13 -9.74 -7.08 12.66
N TYR A 14 -8.48 -6.84 13.04
CA TYR A 14 -7.85 -5.52 12.92
C TYR A 14 -7.52 -5.17 11.46
N THR A 15 -7.34 -6.17 10.61
CA THR A 15 -7.06 -5.97 9.18
C THR A 15 -8.31 -5.83 8.31
N ILE A 16 -9.53 -6.05 8.82
CA ILE A 16 -10.77 -5.99 8.02
C ILE A 16 -10.97 -4.63 7.32
N PRO A 17 -10.83 -3.47 7.99
CA PRO A 17 -11.01 -2.18 7.33
C PRO A 17 -9.97 -1.94 6.22
N VAL A 18 -8.72 -2.38 6.46
CA VAL A 18 -7.62 -2.28 5.50
C VAL A 18 -7.84 -3.22 4.32
N MET A 19 -8.32 -4.44 4.57
CA MET A 19 -8.66 -5.43 3.55
C MET A 19 -9.69 -4.85 2.57
N ALA A 20 -10.75 -4.20 3.05
CA ALA A 20 -11.75 -3.59 2.17
C ALA A 20 -11.14 -2.52 1.25
N GLY A 21 -10.28 -1.65 1.80
CA GLY A 21 -9.55 -0.65 1.02
C GLY A 21 -8.59 -1.27 0.01
N TYR A 22 -7.85 -2.31 0.41
CA TYR A 22 -6.85 -2.98 -0.44
C TYR A 22 -7.49 -3.78 -1.56
N LEU A 23 -8.62 -4.43 -1.29
CA LEU A 23 -9.40 -5.11 -2.31
C LEU A 23 -9.89 -4.12 -3.36
N PHE A 24 -10.48 -3.00 -2.95
CA PHE A 24 -10.98 -2.01 -3.89
C PHE A 24 -9.86 -1.33 -4.69
N LEU A 25 -8.87 -0.75 -4.01
CA LEU A 25 -7.75 -0.06 -4.65
C LEU A 25 -6.89 -1.00 -5.50
N GLY A 26 -6.61 -2.20 -5.00
CA GLY A 26 -5.85 -3.21 -5.73
C GLY A 26 -6.56 -3.64 -7.01
N MET A 27 -7.89 -3.82 -6.98
CA MET A 27 -8.66 -4.13 -8.18
C MET A 27 -8.60 -2.98 -9.20
N VAL A 28 -8.80 -1.74 -8.76
CA VAL A 28 -8.71 -0.56 -9.64
C VAL A 28 -7.33 -0.45 -10.28
N PHE A 29 -6.26 -0.67 -9.52
CA PHE A 29 -4.89 -0.71 -10.05
C PHE A 29 -4.72 -1.78 -11.14
N GLY A 30 -5.18 -3.01 -10.87
CA GLY A 30 -5.07 -4.12 -11.82
C GLY A 30 -5.80 -3.84 -13.14
N ILE A 31 -7.01 -3.27 -13.06
CA ILE A 31 -7.79 -2.87 -14.24
C ILE A 31 -7.07 -1.76 -15.00
N MET A 32 -6.57 -0.73 -14.30
CA MET A 32 -5.85 0.39 -14.91
C MET A 32 -4.59 -0.05 -15.64
N LEU A 33 -3.85 -1.02 -15.09
CA LEU A 33 -2.64 -1.52 -15.72
C LEU A 33 -2.95 -2.21 -17.05
N VAL A 34 -3.98 -3.07 -17.06
CA VAL A 34 -4.38 -3.81 -18.27
C VAL A 34 -5.02 -2.88 -19.30
N SER A 35 -5.76 -1.85 -18.89
CA SER A 35 -6.35 -0.88 -19.83
C SER A 35 -5.30 -0.06 -20.58
N LYS A 36 -4.12 0.13 -19.99
CA LYS A 36 -2.96 0.76 -20.64
C LYS A 36 -2.14 -0.21 -21.50
N GLY A 37 -2.60 -1.46 -21.65
CA GLY A 37 -2.02 -2.47 -22.56
C GLY A 37 -0.96 -3.38 -21.94
N PHE A 38 -0.74 -3.32 -20.62
CA PHE A 38 0.24 -4.19 -19.96
C PHE A 38 -0.34 -5.58 -19.64
N HIS A 39 0.51 -6.59 -19.66
CA HIS A 39 0.12 -7.97 -19.33
C HIS A 39 -0.26 -8.10 -17.83
N PRO A 40 -1.32 -8.85 -17.45
CA PRO A 40 -1.78 -9.01 -16.07
C PRO A 40 -0.70 -9.44 -15.06
N LEU A 41 0.30 -10.21 -15.53
CA LEU A 41 1.44 -10.62 -14.71
C LEU A 41 2.23 -9.43 -14.13
N TRP A 42 2.29 -8.30 -14.84
CA TRP A 42 2.96 -7.09 -14.36
C TRP A 42 2.27 -6.51 -13.11
N ALA A 43 0.95 -6.69 -12.96
CA ALA A 43 0.24 -6.25 -11.76
C ALA A 43 0.75 -7.00 -10.53
N VAL A 44 0.93 -8.32 -10.65
CA VAL A 44 1.45 -9.16 -9.56
C VAL A 44 2.91 -8.81 -9.25
N LEU A 45 3.75 -8.68 -10.28
CA LEU A 45 5.16 -8.33 -10.08
C LEU A 45 5.33 -6.97 -9.40
N MET A 46 4.60 -5.95 -9.87
CA MET A 46 4.61 -4.63 -9.22
C MET A 46 4.10 -4.72 -7.78
N SER A 47 3.04 -5.48 -7.53
CA SER A 47 2.47 -5.69 -6.20
C SER A 47 3.37 -6.46 -5.23
N VAL A 48 4.29 -7.29 -5.72
CA VAL A 48 5.26 -8.02 -4.87
C VAL A 48 6.56 -7.23 -4.65
N PHE A 49 7.11 -6.62 -5.70
CA PHE A 49 8.43 -5.99 -5.66
C PHE A 49 8.42 -4.51 -5.29
N ILE A 50 7.49 -3.74 -5.84
CA ILE A 50 7.40 -2.29 -5.58
C ILE A 50 6.62 -2.06 -4.29
N TYR A 51 5.48 -2.77 -4.14
CA TYR A 51 4.59 -2.73 -2.98
C TYR A 51 4.37 -1.32 -2.38
N ALA A 52 4.18 -0.34 -3.26
CA ALA A 52 3.93 1.05 -2.89
C ALA A 52 2.72 1.54 -3.68
N GLY A 53 1.52 1.42 -3.08
CA GLY A 53 0.24 1.61 -3.79
C GLY A 53 0.19 2.91 -4.60
N SER A 54 0.46 4.07 -4.00
CA SER A 54 0.48 5.37 -4.68
C SER A 54 1.47 5.42 -5.85
N MET A 55 2.68 4.87 -5.67
CA MET A 55 3.68 4.81 -6.73
C MET A 55 3.34 3.80 -7.83
N GLN A 56 2.63 2.72 -7.52
CA GLN A 56 2.18 1.78 -8.55
C GLN A 56 1.21 2.46 -9.50
N PHE A 57 0.25 3.23 -8.99
CA PHE A 57 -0.65 4.04 -9.81
C PHE A 57 0.10 5.08 -10.66
N LEU A 58 1.04 5.81 -10.05
CA LEU A 58 1.88 6.78 -10.77
C LEU A 58 2.74 6.13 -11.85
N SER A 59 3.32 4.97 -11.54
CA SER A 59 4.24 4.26 -12.44
C SER A 59 3.56 3.85 -13.73
N VAL A 60 2.28 3.47 -13.70
CA VAL A 60 1.54 3.16 -14.93
C VAL A 60 1.52 4.37 -15.87
N ASN A 61 1.20 5.55 -15.36
CA ASN A 61 1.18 6.78 -16.15
C ASN A 61 2.57 7.20 -16.61
N LEU A 62 3.59 7.07 -15.75
CA LEU A 62 4.99 7.38 -16.10
C LEU A 62 5.54 6.45 -17.18
N LEU A 63 5.17 5.16 -17.16
CA LEU A 63 5.59 4.18 -18.17
C LEU A 63 4.92 4.42 -19.54
N THR A 64 3.73 5.03 -19.56
CA THR A 64 3.03 5.39 -20.81
C THR A 64 3.35 6.79 -21.32
N SER A 65 4.00 7.62 -20.51
CA SER A 65 4.34 9.02 -20.85
C SER A 65 5.69 9.12 -21.58
N ALA A 66 6.04 10.33 -22.02
CA ALA A 66 7.35 10.61 -22.60
C ALA A 66 8.47 10.20 -21.64
N PHE A 67 9.50 9.53 -22.17
CA PHE A 67 10.60 9.01 -21.38
C PHE A 67 11.37 10.14 -20.69
N ASN A 68 11.20 10.26 -19.38
CA ASN A 68 11.92 11.20 -18.53
C ASN A 68 12.31 10.53 -17.19
N PRO A 69 13.45 9.82 -17.16
CA PRO A 69 13.87 9.07 -15.97
C PRO A 69 14.19 9.97 -14.78
N LEU A 70 14.66 11.20 -15.03
CA LEU A 70 14.97 12.15 -13.96
C LEU A 70 13.70 12.61 -13.23
N SER A 71 12.65 12.94 -13.97
CA SER A 71 11.36 13.31 -13.40
C SER A 71 10.73 12.13 -12.62
N ALA A 72 10.77 10.93 -13.20
CA ALA A 72 10.28 9.73 -12.53
C ALA A 72 11.01 9.45 -11.21
N PHE A 73 12.34 9.61 -11.18
CA PHE A 73 13.13 9.47 -9.96
C PHE A 73 12.73 10.50 -8.89
N LEU A 74 12.61 11.78 -9.26
CA LEU A 74 12.23 12.85 -8.32
C LEU A 74 10.81 12.64 -7.77
N ILE A 75 9.84 12.29 -8.62
CA ILE A 75 8.46 11.99 -8.19
C ILE A 75 8.46 10.80 -7.22
N THR A 76 9.19 9.72 -7.57
CA THR A 76 9.29 8.53 -6.72
C THR A 76 9.85 8.88 -5.34
N LEU A 77 10.87 9.73 -5.29
CA LEU A 77 11.51 10.14 -4.04
C LEU A 77 10.57 11.01 -3.18
N VAL A 78 9.89 11.98 -3.79
CA VAL A 78 8.95 12.87 -3.08
C VAL A 78 7.74 12.10 -2.56
N VAL A 79 7.13 11.26 -3.38
CA VAL A 79 5.93 10.49 -3.01
C VAL A 79 6.24 9.46 -1.91
N ASN A 80 7.41 8.83 -1.95
CA ASN A 80 7.82 7.86 -0.93
C ASN A 80 8.57 8.45 0.26
N ALA A 81 8.87 9.75 0.29
CA ALA A 81 9.60 10.38 1.40
C ALA A 81 9.00 10.05 2.77
N ARG A 82 7.67 9.82 2.83
CA ARG A 82 6.96 9.38 4.04
C ARG A 82 7.50 8.08 4.67
N HIS A 83 8.02 7.15 3.87
CA HIS A 83 8.59 5.90 4.36
C HIS A 83 9.85 6.12 5.20
N LEU A 84 10.56 7.24 5.02
CA LEU A 84 11.68 7.63 5.88
C LEU A 84 11.22 7.84 7.33
N PHE A 85 10.08 8.51 7.52
CA PHE A 85 9.51 8.72 8.85
C PHE A 85 9.04 7.41 9.48
N TYR A 86 8.53 6.47 8.68
CA TYR A 86 8.16 5.13 9.17
C TYR A 86 9.37 4.37 9.68
N GLY A 87 10.48 4.42 8.93
CA GLY A 87 11.75 3.85 9.36
C GLY A 87 12.20 4.37 10.72
N ILE A 88 12.13 5.69 10.93
CA ILE A 88 12.54 6.32 12.19
C ILE A 88 11.61 5.91 13.35
N SER A 89 10.29 5.95 13.13
CA SER A 89 9.30 5.60 14.16
C SER A 89 9.36 4.12 14.57
N MET A 90 9.59 3.23 13.60
CA MET A 90 9.63 1.78 13.83
C MET A 90 11.00 1.25 14.28
N LEU A 91 12.05 2.09 14.38
CA LEU A 91 13.40 1.68 14.80
C LEU A 91 13.40 0.89 16.12
N LYS A 92 12.65 1.35 17.12
CA LYS A 92 12.53 0.68 18.42
C LYS A 92 11.62 -0.54 18.35
N LYS A 93 10.49 -0.46 17.62
CA LYS A 93 9.48 -1.53 17.54
C LYS A 93 9.98 -2.73 16.73
N PHE A 94 10.85 -2.51 15.75
CA PHE A 94 11.50 -3.57 14.97
C PHE A 94 12.83 -4.05 15.56
N ASN A 95 13.26 -3.50 16.69
CA ASN A 95 14.45 -3.96 17.38
C ASN A 95 14.21 -5.36 17.97
N GLY A 96 15.07 -6.34 17.65
CA GLY A 96 14.89 -7.73 18.09
C GLY A 96 14.03 -8.62 17.18
N THR A 97 13.58 -8.14 16.01
CA THR A 97 12.79 -8.95 15.03
C THR A 97 13.60 -9.96 14.21
N GLY A 98 14.93 -9.99 14.39
CA GLY A 98 15.83 -10.99 13.77
C GLY A 98 15.75 -11.02 12.24
N ALA A 99 15.76 -12.23 11.66
CA ALA A 99 15.74 -12.46 10.21
C ALA A 99 14.47 -11.98 9.49
N ARG A 100 13.39 -11.65 10.23
CA ARG A 100 12.12 -11.15 9.65
C ARG A 100 12.12 -9.65 9.42
N LYS A 101 13.10 -8.92 9.96
CA LYS A 101 13.26 -7.47 9.84
C LYS A 101 13.20 -6.94 8.40
N PRO A 102 13.93 -7.48 7.40
CA PRO A 102 13.88 -6.94 6.03
C PRO A 102 12.47 -7.05 5.41
N TYR A 103 11.76 -8.15 5.67
CA TYR A 103 10.40 -8.32 5.17
C TYR A 103 9.42 -7.33 5.82
N LEU A 104 9.53 -7.10 7.12
CA LEU A 104 8.71 -6.11 7.84
C LEU A 104 8.95 -4.68 7.35
N ILE A 105 10.17 -4.37 6.91
CA ILE A 105 10.52 -3.06 6.34
C ILE A 105 9.93 -2.91 4.94
N ILE A 106 10.08 -3.91 4.07
CA ILE A 106 9.59 -3.86 2.69
C ILE A 106 8.06 -3.90 2.63
N GLY A 107 7.43 -4.69 3.50
CA GLY A 107 5.98 -4.81 3.58
C GLY A 107 5.30 -3.67 4.33
N LEU A 108 6.02 -2.58 4.64
CA LEU A 108 5.47 -1.48 5.40
C LEU A 108 4.74 -0.49 4.49
N THR A 109 3.42 -0.40 4.69
CA THR A 109 2.54 0.57 4.03
C THR A 109 1.91 1.49 5.06
N ASP A 110 1.24 2.56 4.62
CA ASP A 110 0.53 3.50 5.50
C ASP A 110 -0.44 2.79 6.45
N GLU A 111 -1.19 1.82 5.92
CA GLU A 111 -2.21 1.06 6.65
C GLU A 111 -1.57 0.02 7.57
N THR A 112 -0.51 -0.66 7.10
CA THR A 112 0.26 -1.59 7.93
C THR A 112 0.93 -0.84 9.08
N TYR A 113 1.53 0.31 8.82
CA TYR A 113 2.11 1.20 9.82
C TYR A 113 1.07 1.67 10.83
N SER A 114 -0.11 2.09 10.38
CA SER A 114 -1.20 2.52 11.26
C SER A 114 -1.65 1.41 12.22
N ILE A 115 -1.84 0.18 11.73
CA ILE A 115 -2.18 -0.98 12.57
C ILE A 115 -1.06 -1.26 13.56
N LEU A 116 0.19 -1.29 13.09
CA LEU A 116 1.35 -1.57 13.94
C LEU A 116 1.58 -0.50 15.01
N CYS A 117 1.20 0.76 14.78
CA CYS A 117 1.29 1.82 15.81
C CYS A 117 0.11 1.79 16.80
N SER A 118 -1.08 1.44 16.35
CA SER A 118 -2.31 1.49 17.16
C SER A 118 -2.60 0.20 17.95
N THR A 119 -1.94 -0.90 17.59
CA THR A 119 -2.22 -2.22 18.16
C THR A 119 -0.94 -2.86 18.68
N ASP A 120 -1.01 -3.37 19.92
CA ASP A 120 0.03 -4.21 20.50
C ASP A 120 -0.38 -5.68 20.49
N ALA A 121 0.61 -6.57 20.54
CA ALA A 121 0.36 -7.99 20.48
C ALA A 121 -0.44 -8.45 21.72
N PRO A 122 -1.50 -9.25 21.55
CA PRO A 122 -2.27 -9.80 22.67
C PRO A 122 -1.41 -10.63 23.63
N GLU A 123 -1.79 -10.69 24.91
CA GLU A 123 -1.09 -11.50 25.91
C GLU A 123 -0.96 -12.97 25.46
N GLY A 124 0.27 -13.49 25.48
CA GLY A 124 0.59 -14.87 25.07
C GLY A 124 0.91 -15.05 23.57
N VAL A 125 0.82 -13.99 22.76
CA VAL A 125 1.23 -14.00 21.35
C VAL A 125 2.60 -13.35 21.19
N ASP A 126 3.49 -14.00 20.42
CA ASP A 126 4.78 -13.41 20.08
C ASP A 126 4.59 -12.17 19.19
N SER A 127 5.08 -11.02 19.67
CA SER A 127 4.91 -9.73 19.00
C SER A 127 5.51 -9.73 17.60
N VAL A 128 6.66 -10.38 17.41
CA VAL A 128 7.32 -10.49 16.09
C VAL A 128 6.45 -11.26 15.09
N SER A 129 5.86 -12.37 15.53
CA SER A 129 4.95 -13.17 14.70
C SER A 129 3.64 -12.44 14.41
N PHE A 130 3.10 -11.69 15.38
CA PHE A 130 1.91 -10.85 15.17
C PHE A 130 2.13 -9.78 14.09
N MET A 131 3.23 -9.04 14.19
CA MET A 131 3.61 -8.03 13.18
C MET A 131 3.81 -8.66 11.79
N PHE A 132 4.49 -9.81 11.72
CA PHE A 132 4.70 -10.54 10.48
C PHE A 132 3.39 -10.96 9.81
N PHE A 133 2.42 -11.49 10.57
CA PHE A 133 1.14 -11.90 10.01
C PHE A 133 0.29 -10.72 9.55
N ILE A 134 0.31 -9.57 10.23
CA ILE A 134 -0.36 -8.36 9.76
C ILE A 134 0.21 -7.93 8.40
N THR A 135 1.53 -7.82 8.30
CA THR A 135 2.21 -7.44 7.06
C THR A 135 1.91 -8.43 5.93
N LEU A 136 1.97 -9.72 6.22
CA LEU A 136 1.71 -10.78 5.24
C LEU A 136 0.26 -10.76 4.75
N LEU A 137 -0.71 -10.64 5.65
CA LEU A 137 -2.12 -10.58 5.28
C LEU A 137 -2.41 -9.37 4.39
N ASN A 138 -1.90 -8.19 4.76
CA ASN A 138 -2.04 -6.98 3.95
C ASN A 138 -1.44 -7.15 2.55
N GLN A 139 -0.24 -7.74 2.45
CA GLN A 139 0.37 -8.00 1.16
C GLN A 139 -0.43 -8.99 0.32
N VAL A 140 -0.94 -10.06 0.93
CA VAL A 140 -1.80 -11.04 0.25
C VAL A 140 -3.09 -10.40 -0.25
N TYR A 141 -3.74 -9.54 0.55
CA TYR A 141 -4.95 -8.83 0.12
C TYR A 141 -4.66 -7.93 -1.08
N TRP A 142 -3.56 -7.19 -1.06
CA TRP A 142 -3.18 -6.32 -2.16
C TRP A 142 -2.88 -7.11 -3.44
N VAL A 143 -2.04 -8.14 -3.35
CA VAL A 143 -1.64 -8.96 -4.50
C VAL A 143 -2.83 -9.70 -5.10
N SER A 144 -3.68 -10.30 -4.27
CA SER A 144 -4.89 -10.99 -4.74
C SER A 144 -5.89 -10.04 -5.39
N ALA A 145 -6.06 -8.84 -4.85
CA ALA A 145 -6.88 -7.78 -5.44
C ALA A 145 -6.34 -7.30 -6.79
N SER A 146 -5.04 -7.02 -6.89
CA SER A 146 -4.38 -6.63 -8.14
C SER A 146 -4.51 -7.70 -9.21
N LEU A 147 -4.31 -8.97 -8.84
CA LEU A 147 -4.49 -10.09 -9.75
C LEU A 147 -5.95 -10.18 -10.20
N ALA A 148 -6.91 -10.18 -9.27
CA ALA A 148 -8.32 -10.22 -9.61
C ALA A 148 -8.73 -9.06 -10.53
N GLY A 149 -8.32 -7.82 -10.21
CA GLY A 149 -8.57 -6.65 -11.04
C GLY A 149 -7.97 -6.77 -12.43
N SER A 150 -6.72 -7.24 -12.55
CA SER A 150 -6.08 -7.42 -13.85
C SER A 150 -6.74 -8.52 -14.70
N LEU A 151 -7.18 -9.62 -14.08
CA LEU A 151 -7.95 -10.67 -14.77
C LEU A 151 -9.30 -10.15 -15.25
N ILE A 152 -10.03 -9.44 -14.38
CA ILE A 152 -11.31 -8.81 -14.71
C ILE A 152 -11.12 -7.82 -15.87
N GLY A 153 -10.12 -6.94 -15.79
CA GLY A 153 -9.79 -5.98 -16.84
C GLY A 153 -9.32 -6.60 -18.15
N SER A 154 -8.82 -7.84 -18.13
CA SER A 154 -8.43 -8.57 -19.35
C SER A 154 -9.60 -9.24 -20.07
N VAL A 155 -10.66 -9.60 -19.33
CA VAL A 155 -11.84 -10.30 -19.87
C VAL A 155 -12.94 -9.31 -20.25
N LEU A 156 -13.14 -8.27 -19.44
CA LEU A 156 -14.11 -7.22 -19.69
C LEU A 156 -13.39 -6.07 -20.39
N ALA A 157 -13.80 -5.77 -21.62
CA ALA A 157 -13.43 -4.53 -22.31
C ALA A 157 -14.10 -3.35 -21.57
N PHE A 158 -13.55 -3.01 -20.41
CA PHE A 158 -13.96 -1.84 -19.65
C PHE A 158 -13.52 -0.60 -20.42
N ASP A 159 -14.47 0.31 -20.63
CA ASP A 159 -14.11 1.67 -20.95
C ASP A 159 -13.35 2.24 -19.75
N ALA A 160 -12.03 2.33 -19.89
CA ALA A 160 -11.14 2.82 -18.85
C ALA A 160 -11.23 4.35 -18.68
N SER A 161 -12.08 5.01 -19.48
CA SER A 161 -12.41 6.42 -19.36
C SER A 161 -12.95 6.72 -17.95
N GLY A 162 -12.12 7.36 -17.12
CA GLY A 162 -12.45 7.70 -15.73
C GLY A 162 -11.69 6.90 -14.67
N ILE A 163 -11.01 5.80 -15.02
CA ILE A 163 -10.12 5.11 -14.07
C ILE A 163 -8.91 6.00 -13.72
N ASP A 164 -8.44 6.80 -14.67
CA ASP A 164 -7.39 7.79 -14.43
C ASP A 164 -7.80 8.82 -13.35
N PHE A 165 -9.11 9.11 -13.21
CA PHE A 165 -9.64 9.97 -12.15
C PHE A 165 -9.58 9.31 -10.76
N ALA A 166 -9.55 7.98 -10.67
CA ALA A 166 -9.47 7.29 -9.38
C ALA A 166 -8.21 7.67 -8.60
N MET A 167 -7.08 7.89 -9.31
CA MET A 167 -5.85 8.35 -8.68
C MET A 167 -6.00 9.80 -8.16
N THR A 168 -6.57 10.70 -8.96
CA THR A 168 -6.87 12.07 -8.53
C THR A 168 -7.80 12.06 -7.31
N ALA A 169 -8.87 11.26 -7.35
CA ALA A 169 -9.80 11.12 -6.25
C ALA A 169 -9.15 10.57 -4.98
N LEU A 170 -8.21 9.62 -5.11
CA LEU A 170 -7.44 9.08 -3.98
C LEU A 170 -6.61 10.18 -3.30
N PHE A 171 -5.80 10.92 -4.08
CA PHE A 171 -4.98 12.00 -3.53
C PHE A 171 -5.82 13.13 -2.94
N VAL A 172 -6.92 13.52 -3.59
CA VAL A 172 -7.86 14.53 -3.08
C VAL A 172 -8.51 14.05 -1.78
N THR A 173 -8.94 12.80 -1.71
CA THR A 173 -9.55 12.23 -0.49
C THR A 173 -8.55 12.18 0.66
N ILE A 174 -7.31 11.75 0.41
CA ILE A 174 -6.23 11.78 1.40
C ILE A 174 -5.98 13.21 1.87
N PHE A 175 -5.89 14.17 0.94
CA PHE A 175 -5.69 15.59 1.27
C PHE A 175 -6.81 16.13 2.16
N ILE A 176 -8.08 15.91 1.78
CA ILE A 176 -9.25 16.33 2.58
C ILE A 176 -9.25 15.66 3.96
N ASN A 177 -8.93 14.38 4.04
CA ASN A 177 -8.90 13.65 5.30
C ASN A 177 -7.80 14.18 6.23
N GLN A 178 -6.63 14.48 5.68
CA GLN A 178 -5.53 15.11 6.42
C GLN A 178 -5.89 16.53 6.86
N TRP A 179 -6.54 17.30 5.99
CA TRP A 179 -7.05 18.63 6.31
C TRP A 179 -8.06 18.62 7.46
N ARG A 180 -8.97 17.64 7.50
CA ARG A 180 -9.97 17.53 8.57
C ARG A 180 -9.41 17.03 9.90
N THR A 181 -8.36 16.19 9.85
CA THR A 181 -7.84 15.50 11.05
C THR A 181 -6.76 16.31 11.76
N GLN A 182 -5.95 17.09 11.03
CA GLN A 182 -4.86 17.87 11.60
C GLN A 182 -5.36 19.22 12.10
N ARG A 183 -4.93 19.63 13.30
CA ARG A 183 -5.25 20.96 13.88
C ARG A 183 -4.41 22.09 13.30
N GLU A 184 -3.24 21.76 12.76
CA GLU A 184 -2.28 22.67 12.16
C GLU A 184 -2.33 22.49 10.63
N HIS A 185 -2.85 23.49 9.91
CA HIS A 185 -2.98 23.43 8.45
C HIS A 185 -1.79 24.02 7.69
N LEU A 186 -0.80 24.58 8.40
CA LEU A 186 0.43 25.14 7.83
C LEU A 186 1.13 24.21 6.83
N PRO A 187 1.32 22.90 7.11
CA PRO A 187 1.95 21.98 6.17
C PRO A 187 1.15 21.76 4.88
N ALA A 188 -0.18 21.84 4.96
CA ALA A 188 -1.06 21.69 3.80
C ALA A 188 -1.05 22.94 2.92
N VAL A 189 -0.96 24.13 3.52
CA VAL A 189 -0.84 25.41 2.79
C VAL A 189 0.51 25.51 2.08
N THR A 190 1.60 25.07 2.71
CA THR A 190 2.93 25.06 2.06
C THR A 190 3.03 24.09 0.88
N GLY A 191 2.15 23.09 0.79
CA GLY A 191 2.11 22.16 -0.35
C GLY A 191 1.22 22.58 -1.52
N ILE A 192 0.41 23.64 -1.35
CA ILE A 192 -0.42 24.23 -2.43
C ILE A 192 0.35 25.29 -3.23
N VAL A 193 1.40 25.87 -2.64
CA VAL A 193 2.25 26.91 -3.24
C VAL A 193 3.37 26.30 -4.07
#